data_AF-A0A3D1PCJ7-F1
#
_entry.id   AF-A0A3D1PCJ7-F1
#
_cell.length_a   1.000
_cell.length_b   1.000
_cell.length_c   1.000
_cell.angle_alpha   90.00
_cell.angle_beta   90.00
_cell.angle_gamma   90.00
#
_symmetry.space_group_name_H-M   'P 1'
#
loop_
_entity.id
_entity.type
_entity.pdbx_description
1 polymer ?
#
loop_
_entity_poly.entity_id
_entity_poly.type
_entity_poly.pdbx_seq_one_letter_code
_entity_poly.pdbx_strand_id
1 'polypeptide(L)'
;DANLSGANLLGANLRRANLLGANLRYANLSGADLRGANLIRANLSDANVKNTEFGWNDGLSEEMKLDLKQRGAIFQDSPGEPAAIVK
;
A
#
# COMPACT_ATOMS: atom_id res chain seq x y z
N ASP A 1 -11.84 1.27 -11.46
CA ASP A 1 -10.50 1.88 -11.43
C ASP A 1 -10.60 3.37 -11.16
N ALA A 2 -9.95 3.84 -10.09
CA ALA A 2 -9.86 5.26 -9.75
C ALA A 2 -8.54 5.84 -10.26
N ASN A 3 -8.56 7.02 -10.87
CA ASN A 3 -7.33 7.73 -11.26
C ASN A 3 -6.91 8.70 -10.15
N LEU A 4 -5.89 8.33 -9.39
CA LEU A 4 -5.27 9.11 -8.33
C LEU A 4 -3.82 9.48 -8.68
N SER A 5 -3.49 9.47 -9.98
CA SER A 5 -2.14 9.80 -10.45
C SER A 5 -1.76 11.21 -10.02
N GLY A 6 -0.62 11.37 -9.36
CA GLY A 6 -0.14 12.66 -8.86
C GLY A 6 -0.95 13.25 -7.69
N ALA A 7 -1.91 12.51 -7.12
CA ALA A 7 -2.71 13.00 -6.01
C ALA A 7 -1.83 13.25 -4.77
N ASN A 8 -2.15 14.31 -4.02
CA ASN A 8 -1.54 14.55 -2.71
C ASN A 8 -2.35 13.83 -1.63
N LEU A 9 -1.80 12.73 -1.13
CA LEU A 9 -2.39 11.86 -0.09
C LEU A 9 -1.48 11.81 1.16
N LEU A 10 -0.71 12.87 1.39
CA LEU A 10 0.20 13.01 2.53
C LEU A 10 -0.57 12.77 3.84
N GLY A 11 -0.16 11.77 4.62
CA GLY A 11 -0.78 11.45 5.91
C GLY A 11 -2.23 10.95 5.82
N ALA A 12 -2.72 10.59 4.64
CA ALA A 12 -4.09 10.15 4.46
C ALA A 12 -4.37 8.82 5.19
N ASN A 13 -5.54 8.71 5.81
CA ASN A 13 -6.04 7.45 6.32
C ASN A 13 -6.80 6.71 5.21
N LEU A 14 -6.19 5.67 4.65
CA LEU A 14 -6.72 4.82 3.59
C LEU A 14 -6.86 3.36 4.09
N ARG A 15 -6.96 3.18 5.40
CA ARG A 15 -7.06 1.86 6.02
C ARG A 15 -8.30 1.14 5.50
N ARG A 16 -8.14 -0.09 5.01
CA ARG A 16 -9.22 -0.90 4.39
C ARG A 16 -9.90 -0.25 3.17
N ALA A 17 -9.28 0.74 2.54
CA ALA A 17 -9.82 1.34 1.32
C ALA A 17 -9.87 0.31 0.17
N ASN A 18 -10.91 0.38 -0.65
CA ASN A 18 -10.96 -0.35 -1.90
C ASN A 18 -10.23 0.44 -2.99
N LEU A 19 -8.99 0.05 -3.29
CA LEU A 19 -8.13 0.63 -4.31
C LEU A 19 -7.89 -0.34 -5.48
N LEU A 20 -8.82 -1.28 -5.68
CA LEU A 20 -8.79 -2.23 -6.79
C LEU A 20 -8.62 -1.49 -8.12
N GLY A 21 -7.52 -1.79 -8.82
CA GLY A 21 -7.17 -1.18 -10.10
C GLY A 21 -6.91 0.33 -10.05
N ALA A 22 -6.67 0.92 -8.87
CA ALA A 22 -6.40 2.35 -8.76
C ALA A 22 -5.05 2.71 -9.40
N ASN A 23 -5.02 3.79 -10.16
CA ASN A 23 -3.77 4.38 -10.63
C ASN A 23 -3.25 5.38 -9.59
N LEU A 24 -2.23 5.00 -8.82
CA LEU A 24 -1.56 5.83 -7.81
C LEU A 24 -0.18 6.31 -8.29
N ARG A 25 0.08 6.25 -9.60
CA ARG A 25 1.38 6.66 -10.16
C ARG A 25 1.69 8.11 -9.79
N TYR A 26 2.91 8.39 -9.34
CA TYR A 26 3.33 9.73 -8.87
C TYR A 26 2.56 10.30 -7.66
N ALA A 27 1.65 9.55 -7.04
CA ALA A 27 0.91 10.04 -5.87
C ALA A 27 1.86 10.25 -4.69
N ASN A 28 1.61 11.29 -3.89
CA ASN A 28 2.31 11.48 -2.63
C ASN A 28 1.57 10.76 -1.51
N LEU A 29 2.03 9.56 -1.13
CA LEU A 29 1.48 8.73 -0.06
C LEU A 29 2.30 8.83 1.23
N SER A 30 3.24 9.77 1.32
CA SER A 30 4.15 9.87 2.45
C SER A 30 3.38 9.93 3.78
N GLY A 31 3.69 9.04 4.71
CA GLY A 31 3.00 8.94 6.01
C GLY A 31 1.54 8.47 5.96
N ALA A 32 1.01 8.05 4.81
CA ALA A 32 -0.35 7.52 4.71
C ALA A 32 -0.47 6.13 5.35
N ASP A 33 -1.67 5.78 5.81
CA ASP A 33 -2.01 4.45 6.34
C ASP A 33 -2.83 3.66 5.32
N LEU A 34 -2.23 2.63 4.72
CA LEU A 34 -2.86 1.70 3.76
C LEU A 34 -3.05 0.28 4.33
N ARG A 35 -3.02 0.12 5.66
CA ARG A 35 -3.22 -1.20 6.27
C ARG A 35 -4.59 -1.76 5.91
N GLY A 36 -4.65 -3.02 5.50
CA GLY A 36 -5.90 -3.66 5.08
C GLY A 36 -6.45 -3.21 3.73
N ALA A 37 -5.79 -2.31 3.00
CA ALA A 37 -6.32 -1.83 1.72
C ALA A 37 -6.30 -2.94 0.66
N ASN A 38 -7.31 -2.94 -0.22
CA ASN A 38 -7.31 -3.79 -1.41
C ASN A 38 -6.54 -3.06 -2.52
N LEU A 39 -5.31 -3.51 -2.79
CA LEU A 39 -4.39 -2.96 -3.80
C LEU A 39 -4.25 -3.89 -5.02
N ILE A 40 -5.18 -4.83 -5.20
CA ILE A 40 -5.16 -5.73 -6.37
C ILE A 40 -5.15 -4.86 -7.65
N ARG A 41 -4.15 -5.10 -8.51
CA ARG A 41 -3.92 -4.36 -9.77
C ARG A 41 -3.71 -2.85 -9.60
N ALA A 42 -3.46 -2.35 -8.39
CA ALA A 42 -3.14 -0.95 -8.18
C ALA A 42 -1.74 -0.63 -8.75
N ASN A 43 -1.60 0.54 -9.36
CA ASN A 43 -0.32 1.02 -9.89
C ASN A 43 0.34 1.99 -8.89
N LEU A 44 1.38 1.53 -8.19
CA LEU A 44 2.18 2.31 -7.23
C LEU A 44 3.54 2.76 -7.79
N SER A 45 3.77 2.61 -9.11
CA SER A 45 5.00 3.07 -9.76
C SER A 45 5.21 4.56 -9.49
N ASP A 46 6.44 4.95 -9.18
CA ASP A 46 6.84 6.34 -8.96
C ASP A 46 6.12 7.09 -7.81
N ALA A 47 5.26 6.44 -7.02
CA ALA A 47 4.61 7.07 -5.86
C ALA A 47 5.62 7.41 -4.76
N ASN A 48 5.42 8.50 -4.01
CA ASN A 48 6.21 8.73 -2.80
C ASN A 48 5.59 7.93 -1.65
N VAL A 49 6.25 6.84 -1.24
CA VAL A 49 5.78 5.90 -0.21
C VAL A 49 6.58 5.99 1.10
N LYS A 50 7.33 7.08 1.29
CA LYS A 50 8.15 7.26 2.48
C LYS A 50 7.28 7.28 3.74
N ASN A 51 7.61 6.43 4.71
CA ASN A 51 6.85 6.23 5.95
C ASN A 51 5.37 5.84 5.73
N THR A 52 5.00 5.36 4.54
CA THR A 52 3.66 4.83 4.30
C THR A 52 3.51 3.50 5.03
N GLU A 53 2.44 3.33 5.80
CA GLU A 53 2.17 2.09 6.52
C GLU A 53 1.35 1.13 5.66
N PHE A 54 1.96 0.00 5.33
CA PHE A 54 1.30 -1.16 4.75
C PHE A 54 1.22 -2.29 5.79
N GLY A 55 0.24 -3.17 5.60
CA GLY A 55 0.10 -4.40 6.38
C GLY A 55 -1.25 -5.03 6.13
N TRP A 56 -1.35 -6.36 6.15
CA TRP A 56 -2.59 -7.10 5.88
C TRP A 56 -3.34 -6.64 4.61
N ASN A 57 -2.61 -6.21 3.57
CA ASN A 57 -3.18 -5.72 2.31
C ASN A 57 -3.20 -6.82 1.25
N ASP A 58 -4.12 -6.70 0.30
CA ASP A 58 -4.22 -7.60 -0.84
C ASP A 58 -3.57 -6.99 -2.08
N GLY A 59 -2.95 -7.80 -2.93
CA GLY A 59 -2.49 -7.38 -4.26
C GLY A 59 -1.06 -6.86 -4.35
N LEU A 60 -0.30 -6.84 -3.25
CA LEU A 60 1.15 -6.61 -3.29
C LEU A 60 1.91 -7.94 -3.33
N SER A 61 2.70 -8.15 -4.39
CA SER A 61 3.64 -9.28 -4.45
C SER A 61 4.84 -9.05 -3.53
N GLU A 62 5.56 -10.10 -3.16
CA GLU A 62 6.77 -9.98 -2.33
C GLU A 62 7.84 -9.09 -2.97
N GLU A 63 7.99 -9.13 -4.29
CA GLU A 63 8.88 -8.22 -5.03
C GLU A 63 8.47 -6.75 -4.85
N MET A 64 7.18 -6.45 -4.99
CA MET A 64 6.66 -5.09 -4.75
C MET A 64 6.88 -4.67 -3.30
N LYS A 65 6.68 -5.57 -2.34
CA LYS A 65 6.94 -5.26 -0.93
C LYS A 65 8.41 -4.92 -0.69
N LEU A 66 9.34 -5.65 -1.32
CA LEU A 66 10.78 -5.36 -1.23
C LEU A 66 11.12 -3.99 -1.83
N ASP A 67 10.61 -3.66 -3.03
CA ASP A 67 10.77 -2.33 -3.64
C ASP A 67 10.22 -1.22 -2.72
N LEU A 68 9.00 -1.39 -2.23
CA LEU A 68 8.35 -0.40 -1.38
C LEU A 68 9.12 -0.19 -0.06
N LYS A 69 9.62 -1.27 0.56
CA LYS A 69 10.49 -1.19 1.74
C LYS A 69 11.78 -0.44 1.44
N GLN A 70 12.43 -0.69 0.29
CA GLN A 70 13.61 0.06 -0.15
C GLN A 70 13.31 1.54 -0.35
N ARG A 71 12.10 1.88 -0.78
CA ARG A 71 11.58 3.25 -0.94
C ARG A 71 11.11 3.88 0.38
N GLY A 72 11.28 3.21 1.52
CA GLY A 72 10.99 3.72 2.86
C GLY A 72 9.57 3.46 3.34
N ALA A 73 8.83 2.55 2.71
CA ALA A 73 7.55 2.07 3.23
C ALA A 73 7.76 1.16 4.45
N ILE A 74 6.78 1.17 5.35
CA ILE A 74 6.77 0.36 6.56
C ILE A 74 5.75 -0.76 6.35
N PHE A 75 6.16 -2.01 6.62
CA PHE A 75 5.25 -3.16 6.61
C PHE A 75 5.09 -3.69 8.03
N GLN A 76 3.85 -3.80 8.51
CA GLN A 76 3.51 -4.29 9.86
C GLN A 76 3.26 -5.81 9.91
N ASP A 77 3.61 -6.52 8.84
CA ASP A 77 3.53 -7.97 8.73
C ASP A 77 4.53 -8.59 9.76
N SER A 78 4.02 -9.16 10.85
CA SER A 78 4.86 -9.67 11.95
C SER A 78 5.67 -10.91 11.50
N PRO A 79 6.95 -11.06 11.92
CA PRO A 79 7.61 -12.37 11.84
C PRO A 79 6.94 -13.30 12.85
N GLY A 80 6.00 -14.14 12.37
CA GLY A 80 5.37 -15.18 13.18
C GLY A 80 3.84 -15.13 13.31
N GLU A 81 3.11 -14.34 12.51
CA GLU A 81 1.67 -14.62 12.37
C GLU A 81 1.50 -15.89 11.53
N PRO A 82 0.96 -17.00 12.08
CA PRO A 82 0.47 -18.06 11.22
C PRO A 82 -0.57 -17.43 10.31
N ALA A 83 -0.50 -17.73 9.02
CA ALA A 83 -1.55 -17.42 8.07
C ALA A 83 -2.89 -17.60 8.78
N ALA A 84 -3.63 -16.51 8.95
CA ALA A 84 -4.96 -16.56 9.51
C ALA A 84 -5.83 -17.33 8.53
N ILE A 85 -5.76 -18.65 8.60
CA ILE A 85 -6.83 -19.54 8.22
C ILE A 85 -7.90 -19.40 9.30
N VAL A 86 -9.14 -19.36 8.84
CA VAL A 86 -10.40 -19.56 9.57
C VAL A 86 -11.01 -18.28 10.19
N LYS A 87 -11.85 -17.58 9.43
CA LYS A 87 -13.28 -17.92 9.23
C LYS A 87 -13.81 -17.31 7.93
#